data_AF-M0LEC4-F1
#
_entry.id   AF-M0LEC4-F1
#
_cell.length_a   1.000
_cell.length_b   1.000
_cell.length_c   1.000
_cell.angle_alpha   90.00
_cell.angle_beta   90.00
_cell.angle_gamma   90.00
#
_symmetry.space_group_name_H-M   'P 1'
#
loop_
_entity.id
_entity.type
_entity.pdbx_description
1 polymer ?
#
loop_
_entity_poly.entity_id
_entity_poly.type
_entity_poly.pdbx_seq_one_letter_code
_entity_poly.pdbx_strand_id
1 'polypeptide(L)'
;MFPFELLSSEASAANLLEQVRWREGLCCPRCRSESVIKHGSYREYQRYLCKDCDRTFNDKTGTIFAHAKIGLDKLLFAFYSFLRFNTSIRQLDAELDVSYRSLRRRVEQFARTLDAPAINLVGPVEIDEFYVSAGKKGRERDRESRSRALSKRGRGTEFYVSAGKKGRERDRESRSRALSKRGRGTYEEDKPPVFTLVDRGTSQRYVIPAKSADEATVRLLLDNHEKESLTVYTDGFRAYDPLDDDESFHRESVIHGDGEYVDGDAHVNTCESHASLARRWLSPHRGVSKDKLTAYLRPFQLRRRILRKPGREALKQIIREAL
;
A
#
# COMPACT_ATOMS: atom_id res chain seq x y z
N MET A 1 -5.34 -10.52 20.27
CA MET A 1 -5.53 -9.53 21.34
C MET A 1 -5.12 -8.15 20.85
N PHE A 2 -5.99 -7.14 21.04
CA PHE A 2 -5.71 -5.74 20.71
C PHE A 2 -4.81 -5.12 21.79
N PRO A 3 -3.75 -4.35 21.45
CA PRO A 3 -2.75 -3.88 22.39
C PRO A 3 -3.18 -2.58 23.11
N PHE A 4 -4.29 -2.60 23.84
CA PHE A 4 -4.89 -1.40 24.45
C PHE A 4 -3.91 -0.67 25.39
N GLU A 5 -3.22 -1.41 26.26
CA GLU A 5 -2.28 -0.88 27.25
C GLU A 5 -1.09 -0.11 26.65
N LEU A 6 -0.71 -0.46 25.41
CA LEU A 6 0.40 0.19 24.70
C LEU A 6 -0.03 1.47 23.98
N LEU A 7 -1.33 1.66 23.79
CA LEU A 7 -1.93 2.78 23.06
C LEU A 7 -2.79 3.68 23.95
N SER A 8 -2.87 3.37 25.25
CA SER A 8 -3.72 4.08 26.21
C SER A 8 -3.09 5.34 26.78
N SER A 9 -1.77 5.54 26.63
CA SER A 9 -1.08 6.72 27.14
C SER A 9 0.19 7.06 26.37
N GLU A 10 0.57 8.34 26.41
CA GLU A 10 1.83 8.84 25.84
C GLU A 10 3.05 8.15 26.47
N ALA A 11 3.00 7.85 27.78
CA ALA A 11 4.07 7.15 28.49
C ALA A 11 4.27 5.71 27.99
N SER A 12 3.18 4.96 27.81
CA SER A 12 3.22 3.60 27.24
C SER A 12 3.79 3.63 25.82
N ALA A 13 3.38 4.61 25.01
CA ALA A 13 3.84 4.78 23.65
C ALA A 13 5.34 5.16 23.58
N ALA A 14 5.79 6.07 24.45
CA ALA A 14 7.19 6.47 24.56
C ALA A 14 8.08 5.29 24.98
N ASN A 15 7.65 4.51 25.97
CA ASN A 15 8.39 3.33 26.42
C ASN A 15 8.47 2.25 25.32
N LEU A 16 7.39 2.03 24.55
CA LEU A 16 7.42 1.12 23.41
C LEU A 16 8.37 1.62 22.30
N LEU A 17 8.40 2.92 22.03
CA LEU A 17 9.32 3.52 21.06
C LEU A 17 10.78 3.33 21.48
N GLU A 18 11.11 3.58 22.75
CA GLU A 18 12.44 3.35 23.33
C GLU A 18 12.86 1.88 23.15
N GLN A 19 12.01 0.93 23.56
CA GLN A 19 12.27 -0.51 23.43
C GLN A 19 12.54 -0.94 21.99
N VAL A 20 11.77 -0.42 21.02
CA VAL A 20 11.93 -0.80 19.62
C VAL A 20 13.14 -0.15 19.00
N ARG A 21 13.36 1.14 19.28
CA ARG A 21 14.40 1.94 18.66
C ARG A 21 15.80 1.52 19.12
N TRP A 22 15.98 1.27 20.40
CA TRP A 22 17.28 0.97 21.00
C TRP A 22 17.48 -0.52 21.27
N ARG A 23 16.76 -1.38 20.54
CA ARG A 23 16.84 -2.84 20.70
C ARG A 23 18.25 -3.40 20.43
N GLU A 24 19.01 -2.73 19.56
CA GLU A 24 20.37 -3.13 19.13
C GLU A 24 21.46 -2.32 19.85
N GLY A 25 21.08 -1.49 20.83
CA GLY A 25 21.98 -0.59 21.53
C GLY A 25 21.58 0.87 21.36
N LEU A 26 21.93 1.67 22.35
CA LEU A 26 21.70 3.11 22.37
C LEU A 26 22.87 3.82 21.69
N CYS A 27 22.62 4.54 20.60
CA CYS A 27 23.65 5.32 19.90
C CYS A 27 23.16 6.73 19.54
N CYS A 28 24.10 7.66 19.39
CA CYS A 28 23.79 9.02 18.99
C CYS A 28 23.28 9.04 17.53
N PRO A 29 22.07 9.55 17.25
CA PRO A 29 21.53 9.58 15.88
C PRO A 29 22.27 10.55 14.94
N ARG A 30 23.24 11.31 15.43
CA ARG A 30 24.02 12.29 14.65
C ARG A 30 25.40 11.76 14.27
N CYS A 31 26.16 11.28 15.26
CA CYS A 31 27.55 10.84 15.08
C CYS A 31 27.74 9.33 15.23
N ARG A 32 26.67 8.57 15.52
CA ARG A 32 26.66 7.12 15.75
C ARG A 32 27.49 6.62 16.93
N SER A 33 28.06 7.52 17.74
CA SER A 33 28.74 7.15 18.98
C SER A 33 27.82 6.44 19.98
N GLU A 34 28.35 5.41 20.63
CA GLU A 34 27.74 4.70 21.76
C GLU A 34 28.06 5.35 23.11
N SER A 35 28.94 6.36 23.13
CA SER A 35 29.31 7.14 24.31
C SER A 35 28.19 8.11 24.70
N VAL A 36 27.13 7.56 25.30
CA VAL A 36 25.88 8.25 25.59
C VAL A 36 25.50 8.09 27.06
N ILE A 37 25.10 9.19 27.69
CA ILE A 37 24.57 9.19 29.07
C ILE A 37 23.13 9.69 29.13
N LYS A 38 22.38 9.25 30.15
CA LYS A 38 21.07 9.85 30.47
C LYS A 38 21.25 11.29 30.97
N HIS A 39 20.41 12.20 30.48
CA HIS A 39 20.50 13.64 30.74
C HIS A 39 19.12 14.21 31.09
N GLY A 40 18.51 13.64 32.14
CA GLY A 40 17.15 13.96 32.59
C GLY A 40 16.07 13.49 31.61
N SER A 41 14.85 13.97 31.80
CA SER A 41 13.71 13.69 30.92
C SER A 41 13.04 14.99 30.48
N TYR A 42 12.23 14.90 29.42
CA TYR A 42 11.31 15.96 29.06
C TYR A 42 9.95 15.34 28.77
N ARG A 43 8.98 15.65 29.64
CA ARG A 43 7.68 14.97 29.68
C ARG A 43 7.90 13.45 29.83
N GLU A 44 7.34 12.65 28.93
CA GLU A 44 7.41 11.19 28.95
C GLU A 44 8.68 10.62 28.31
N TYR A 45 9.56 11.47 27.76
CA TYR A 45 10.70 11.04 26.94
C TYR A 45 12.03 11.18 27.67
N GLN A 46 12.86 10.14 27.60
CA GLN A 46 14.22 10.16 28.10
C GLN A 46 15.08 11.09 27.23
N ARG A 47 15.85 11.98 27.87
CA ARG A 47 16.88 12.77 27.18
C ARG A 47 18.23 12.10 27.37
N TYR A 48 19.02 12.14 26.32
CA TYR A 48 20.38 11.60 26.28
C TYR A 48 21.35 12.71 25.89
N LEU A 49 22.58 12.64 26.38
CA LEU A 49 23.71 13.48 25.97
C LEU A 49 24.77 12.58 25.35
N CYS A 50 25.15 12.87 24.11
CA CYS A 50 26.32 12.25 23.47
C CYS A 50 27.59 12.93 23.97
N LYS A 51 28.59 12.16 24.40
CA LYS A 51 29.88 12.66 24.88
C LYS A 51 30.86 13.03 23.76
N ASP A 52 30.66 12.49 22.56
CA ASP A 52 31.59 12.73 21.45
C ASP A 52 31.22 13.96 20.62
N CYS A 53 29.94 14.38 20.63
CA CYS A 53 29.48 15.54 19.86
C CYS A 53 28.75 16.59 20.70
N ASP A 54 28.65 16.40 22.02
CA ASP A 54 28.03 17.29 23.00
C ASP A 54 26.58 17.71 22.69
N ARG A 55 25.88 16.93 21.84
CA ARG A 55 24.47 17.19 21.51
C ARG A 55 23.53 16.29 22.32
N THR A 56 22.42 16.88 22.76
CA THR A 56 21.33 16.12 23.37
C THR A 56 20.36 15.57 22.33
N PHE A 57 19.79 14.39 22.59
CA PHE A 57 18.73 13.78 21.78
C PHE A 57 17.74 13.01 22.65
N ASN A 58 16.67 12.50 22.05
CA ASN A 58 15.66 11.64 22.67
C ASN A 58 15.18 10.57 21.68
N ASP A 59 14.24 9.73 22.11
CA ASP A 59 13.71 8.59 21.33
C ASP A 59 12.97 9.00 20.04
N LYS A 60 12.63 10.29 19.88
CA LYS A 60 12.02 10.85 18.66
C LYS A 60 13.01 11.53 17.73
N THR A 61 14.25 11.75 18.16
CA THR A 61 15.21 12.55 17.39
C THR A 61 15.59 11.83 16.09
N GLY A 62 15.44 12.49 14.93
CA GLY A 62 15.78 11.89 13.63
C GLY A 62 14.71 10.94 13.06
N THR A 63 13.53 10.82 13.67
CA THR A 63 12.45 9.93 13.19
C THR A 63 11.25 10.74 12.69
N ILE A 64 10.26 10.09 12.08
CA ILE A 64 9.01 10.74 11.67
C ILE A 64 8.18 11.29 12.85
N PHE A 65 8.51 10.89 14.08
CA PHE A 65 7.87 11.37 15.30
C PHE A 65 8.48 12.70 15.79
N ALA A 66 9.63 13.11 15.26
CA ALA A 66 10.24 14.39 15.56
C ALA A 66 9.28 15.55 15.23
N HIS A 67 9.24 16.53 16.14
CA HIS A 67 8.43 17.76 16.00
C HIS A 67 6.94 17.49 15.71
N ALA A 68 6.42 16.32 16.09
CA ALA A 68 5.00 16.02 16.06
C ALA A 68 4.25 16.83 17.11
N LYS A 69 3.21 17.55 16.66
CA LYS A 69 2.23 18.21 17.53
C LYS A 69 1.17 17.25 18.05
N ILE A 70 0.97 16.13 17.35
CA ILE A 70 0.09 15.04 17.77
C ILE A 70 0.91 14.12 18.69
N GLY A 71 0.31 13.69 19.81
CA GLY A 71 0.89 12.70 20.73
C GLY A 71 1.28 11.41 20.01
N LEU A 72 2.33 10.77 20.49
CA LEU A 72 2.82 9.51 19.93
C LEU A 72 1.78 8.40 20.11
N ASP A 73 1.07 8.37 21.24
CA ASP A 73 -0.06 7.46 21.50
C ASP A 73 -1.11 7.49 20.37
N LYS A 74 -1.59 8.68 20.02
CA LYS A 74 -2.57 8.93 18.96
C LYS A 74 -2.00 8.58 17.58
N LEU A 75 -0.72 8.87 17.33
CA LEU A 75 -0.07 8.49 16.07
C LEU A 75 0.07 6.99 15.90
N LEU A 76 0.51 6.28 16.94
CA LEU A 76 0.62 4.82 16.92
C LEU A 76 -0.75 4.16 16.77
N PHE A 77 -1.76 4.66 17.48
CA PHE A 77 -3.14 4.20 17.30
C PHE A 77 -3.63 4.44 15.87
N ALA A 78 -3.37 5.63 15.31
CA ALA A 78 -3.75 5.95 13.94
C ALA A 78 -3.09 5.01 12.93
N PHE A 79 -1.78 4.77 13.03
CA PHE A 79 -1.06 3.88 12.12
C PHE A 79 -1.54 2.43 12.26
N TYR A 80 -1.74 1.98 13.50
CA TYR A 80 -2.26 0.64 13.78
C TYR A 80 -3.66 0.44 13.19
N SER A 81 -4.58 1.37 13.44
CA SER A 81 -5.97 1.28 12.97
C SER A 81 -6.08 1.45 11.46
N PHE A 82 -5.30 2.38 10.88
CA PHE A 82 -5.17 2.54 9.43
C PHE A 82 -4.74 1.23 8.77
N LEU A 83 -3.68 0.60 9.26
CA LEU A 83 -3.18 -0.65 8.67
C LEU A 83 -4.08 -1.84 8.97
N ARG A 84 -4.46 -2.07 10.23
CA ARG A 84 -5.14 -3.31 10.63
C ARG A 84 -6.61 -3.33 10.27
N PHE A 85 -7.31 -2.23 10.59
CA PHE A 85 -8.76 -2.11 10.42
C PHE A 85 -9.16 -1.42 9.12
N ASN A 86 -8.19 -0.90 8.35
CA ASN A 86 -8.45 -0.13 7.13
C ASN A 86 -9.32 1.11 7.41
N THR A 87 -9.14 1.72 8.58
CA THR A 87 -9.87 2.91 9.00
C THR A 87 -9.43 4.12 8.17
N SER A 88 -10.39 4.89 7.64
CA SER A 88 -10.07 6.07 6.84
C SER A 88 -9.45 7.19 7.70
N ILE A 89 -8.58 8.02 7.10
CA ILE A 89 -7.98 9.17 7.80
C ILE A 89 -9.06 10.14 8.32
N ARG A 90 -10.21 10.24 7.63
CA ARG A 90 -11.38 11.07 8.00
C ARG A 90 -12.23 10.50 9.13
N GLN A 91 -12.01 9.23 9.46
CA GLN A 91 -12.60 8.66 10.66
C GLN A 91 -11.61 8.82 11.80
N LEU A 92 -10.33 8.53 11.56
CA LEU A 92 -9.28 8.67 12.58
C LEU A 92 -9.12 10.10 13.10
N ASP A 93 -9.30 11.13 12.27
CA ASP A 93 -9.20 12.51 12.72
C ASP A 93 -10.34 12.90 13.68
N ALA A 94 -11.56 12.43 13.42
CA ALA A 94 -12.73 12.60 14.27
C ALA A 94 -12.60 11.80 15.58
N GLU A 95 -12.20 10.53 15.50
CA GLU A 95 -12.09 9.64 16.68
C GLU A 95 -10.95 10.06 17.62
N LEU A 96 -9.86 10.60 17.06
CA LEU A 96 -8.69 11.03 17.85
C LEU A 96 -8.75 12.50 18.27
N ASP A 97 -9.75 13.24 17.81
CA ASP A 97 -9.86 14.70 17.94
C ASP A 97 -8.56 15.41 17.53
N VAL A 98 -8.18 15.23 16.26
CA VAL A 98 -6.99 15.85 15.67
C VAL A 98 -7.32 16.45 14.31
N SER A 99 -6.56 17.46 13.88
CA SER A 99 -6.75 18.02 12.54
C SER A 99 -6.46 16.98 11.45
N TYR A 100 -7.43 16.79 10.54
CA TYR A 100 -7.30 16.00 9.31
C TYR A 100 -5.96 16.24 8.59
N ARG A 101 -5.60 17.52 8.40
CA ARG A 101 -4.40 17.92 7.65
C ARG A 101 -3.13 17.43 8.36
N SER A 102 -3.07 17.56 9.68
CA SER A 102 -1.93 17.11 10.49
C SER A 102 -1.81 15.59 10.48
N LEU A 103 -2.92 14.87 10.65
CA LEU A 103 -2.93 13.42 10.64
C LEU A 103 -2.56 12.86 9.26
N ARG A 104 -3.18 13.39 8.20
CA ARG A 104 -2.87 13.02 6.81
C ARG A 104 -1.39 13.22 6.50
N ARG A 105 -0.77 14.32 6.95
CA ARG A 105 0.68 14.55 6.76
C ARG A 105 1.51 13.47 7.44
N ARG A 106 1.13 13.03 8.64
CA ARG A 106 1.85 12.00 9.39
C ARG A 106 1.68 10.61 8.77
N VAL A 107 0.47 10.27 8.30
CA VAL A 107 0.23 9.03 7.52
C VAL A 107 1.03 9.02 6.22
N GLU A 108 1.09 10.16 5.50
CA GLU A 108 1.93 10.28 4.30
C GLU A 108 3.44 10.19 4.60
N GLN A 109 3.90 10.74 5.73
CA GLN A 109 5.30 10.62 6.15
C GLN A 109 5.65 9.17 6.49
N PHE A 110 4.78 8.49 7.25
CA PHE A 110 4.92 7.05 7.51
C PHE A 110 4.94 6.25 6.21
N ALA A 111 4.04 6.51 5.27
CA ALA A 111 4.05 5.79 3.99
C ALA A 111 5.34 5.99 3.16
N ARG A 112 6.09 7.08 3.40
CA ARG A 112 7.38 7.33 2.74
C ARG A 112 8.55 6.58 3.38
N THR A 113 8.47 6.26 4.66
CA THR A 113 9.49 5.42 5.34
C THR A 113 9.37 3.96 4.92
N LEU A 114 8.18 3.54 4.47
CA LEU A 114 8.01 2.24 3.85
C LEU A 114 8.75 2.24 2.51
N ASP A 115 9.76 1.39 2.38
CA ASP A 115 10.50 1.22 1.14
C ASP A 115 9.59 0.80 -0.02
N ALA A 116 10.01 1.15 -1.24
CA ALA A 116 9.46 0.44 -2.39
C ALA A 116 9.83 -1.05 -2.24
N PRO A 117 8.92 -1.98 -2.54
CA PRO A 117 9.28 -3.38 -2.50
C PRO A 117 10.48 -3.63 -3.43
N ALA A 118 11.56 -4.18 -2.89
CA ALA A 118 12.56 -4.84 -3.70
C ALA A 118 11.91 -6.11 -4.26
N ILE A 119 11.62 -6.08 -5.56
CA ILE A 119 11.10 -7.24 -6.27
C ILE A 119 12.30 -8.15 -6.52
N ASN A 120 12.31 -9.35 -5.95
CA ASN A 120 13.30 -10.38 -6.25
C ASN A 120 12.52 -11.67 -6.52
N LEU A 121 12.49 -12.08 -7.78
CA LEU A 121 11.64 -13.18 -8.24
C LEU A 121 12.48 -14.47 -8.31
N VAL A 122 12.03 -15.50 -7.60
CA VAL A 122 12.75 -16.78 -7.50
C VAL A 122 12.04 -17.87 -8.29
N GLY A 123 10.71 -17.96 -8.13
CA GLY A 123 9.89 -18.98 -8.74
C GLY A 123 9.12 -18.48 -9.96
N PRO A 124 8.23 -19.33 -10.52
CA PRO A 124 7.24 -18.89 -11.50
C PRO A 124 6.40 -17.74 -10.96
N VAL A 125 6.07 -16.78 -11.82
CA VAL A 125 5.43 -15.52 -11.42
C VAL A 125 4.06 -15.39 -12.08
N GLU A 126 3.05 -15.06 -11.29
CA GLU A 126 1.79 -14.52 -11.84
C GLU A 126 1.91 -13.00 -11.91
N ILE A 127 1.51 -12.41 -13.03
CA ILE A 127 1.38 -10.95 -13.18
C ILE A 127 0.03 -10.62 -13.81
N ASP A 128 -0.63 -9.62 -13.25
CA ASP A 128 -1.89 -9.08 -13.76
C ASP A 128 -1.97 -7.60 -13.40
N GLU A 129 -2.76 -6.84 -14.14
CA GLU A 129 -2.97 -5.43 -13.88
C GLU A 129 -4.44 -5.06 -13.68
N PHE A 130 -4.66 -4.13 -12.76
CA PHE A 130 -5.95 -3.54 -12.55
C PHE A 130 -5.90 -2.02 -12.54
N TYR A 131 -7.04 -1.41 -12.88
CA TYR A 131 -7.16 0.03 -12.97
C TYR A 131 -7.93 0.56 -11.77
N VAL A 132 -7.42 1.63 -11.17
CA VAL A 132 -8.07 2.34 -10.07
C VAL A 132 -8.46 3.74 -10.51
N SER A 133 -9.67 4.18 -10.19
CA SER A 133 -10.06 5.57 -10.41
C SER A 133 -9.37 6.47 -9.38
N ALA A 134 -8.35 7.20 -9.82
CA ALA A 134 -7.52 8.08 -8.99
C ALA A 134 -7.38 9.46 -9.66
N GLY A 135 -8.21 10.42 -9.22
CA GLY A 135 -8.31 11.76 -9.80
C GLY A 135 -7.23 12.74 -9.34
N LYS A 136 -7.09 13.91 -9.99
CA LYS A 136 -6.19 15.01 -9.58
C LYS A 136 -6.68 15.83 -8.36
N LYS A 137 -7.26 15.21 -7.33
CA LYS A 137 -7.77 15.96 -6.17
C LYS A 137 -6.62 16.63 -5.40
N GLY A 138 -6.69 17.96 -5.24
CA GLY A 138 -5.78 18.74 -4.40
C GLY A 138 -4.65 19.48 -5.12
N ARG A 139 -4.64 19.52 -6.47
CA ARG A 139 -3.73 20.37 -7.26
C ARG A 139 -4.36 21.73 -7.54
N GLU A 140 -3.54 22.78 -7.59
CA GLU A 140 -3.90 24.02 -8.30
C GLU A 140 -4.08 23.68 -9.79
N ARG A 141 -5.13 24.23 -10.41
CA ARG A 141 -5.58 23.78 -11.74
C ARG A 141 -4.79 24.49 -12.83
N ASP A 142 -3.98 23.76 -13.58
CA ASP A 142 -3.30 24.31 -14.78
C ASP A 142 -4.24 24.49 -15.99
N ARG A 143 -5.50 24.02 -15.90
CA ARG A 143 -6.48 24.09 -16.99
C ARG A 143 -7.89 24.35 -16.49
N GLU A 144 -8.65 25.04 -17.33
CA GLU A 144 -10.08 25.27 -17.16
C GLU A 144 -10.82 23.93 -16.98
N SER A 145 -11.80 23.93 -16.08
CA SER A 145 -12.60 22.74 -15.80
C SER A 145 -13.28 22.27 -17.08
N ARG A 146 -12.76 21.20 -17.68
CA ARG A 146 -13.54 20.42 -18.65
C ARG A 146 -14.87 20.10 -17.97
N SER A 147 -15.95 20.58 -18.56
CA SER A 147 -17.29 20.29 -18.11
C SER A 147 -17.36 18.79 -17.86
N ARG A 148 -17.70 18.41 -16.62
CA ARG A 148 -18.14 17.04 -16.38
C ARG A 148 -19.33 16.87 -17.31
N ALA A 149 -19.15 16.16 -18.41
CA ALA A 149 -20.26 15.57 -19.13
C ALA A 149 -20.95 14.70 -18.08
N LEU A 150 -21.99 15.26 -17.48
CA LEU A 150 -22.90 14.59 -16.59
C LEU A 150 -23.35 13.34 -17.34
N SER A 151 -22.91 12.18 -16.89
CA SER A 151 -23.70 10.97 -17.09
C SER A 151 -25.03 11.26 -16.41
N LYS A 152 -26.00 11.71 -17.21
CA LYS A 152 -27.36 11.96 -16.75
C LYS A 152 -27.92 10.61 -16.31
N ARG A 153 -28.31 10.56 -15.03
CA ARG A 153 -29.17 9.60 -14.32
C ARG A 153 -28.46 8.62 -13.39
N GLY A 154 -28.74 8.85 -12.12
CA GLY A 154 -28.44 8.00 -10.98
C GLY A 154 -28.60 8.80 -9.68
N ARG A 155 -29.81 9.32 -9.40
CA ARG A 155 -30.20 9.51 -7.99
C ARG A 155 -30.25 8.12 -7.41
N GLY A 156 -29.38 7.82 -6.46
CA GLY A 156 -29.23 6.48 -5.91
C GLY A 156 -28.05 6.42 -4.96
N THR A 157 -28.28 6.83 -3.72
CA THR A 157 -27.55 6.36 -2.55
C THR A 157 -27.86 4.87 -2.35
N GLU A 158 -27.31 3.98 -3.16
CA GLU A 158 -27.46 2.54 -2.95
C GLU A 158 -26.13 1.82 -3.17
N PHE A 159 -25.76 1.04 -2.16
CA PHE A 159 -24.57 0.22 -2.09
C PHE A 159 -24.97 -1.19 -2.52
N TYR A 160 -24.72 -1.56 -3.78
CA TYR A 160 -24.92 -2.95 -4.21
C TYR A 160 -23.77 -3.81 -3.67
N VAL A 161 -24.05 -4.62 -2.66
CA VAL A 161 -23.29 -5.85 -2.40
C VAL A 161 -23.89 -6.91 -3.31
N SER A 162 -23.22 -7.21 -4.43
CA SER A 162 -23.61 -8.33 -5.28
C SER A 162 -23.31 -9.65 -4.54
N ALA A 163 -24.32 -10.19 -3.85
CA ALA A 163 -24.36 -11.60 -3.53
C ALA A 163 -24.54 -12.36 -4.85
N GLY A 164 -23.44 -12.79 -5.45
CA GLY A 164 -23.46 -13.48 -6.74
C GLY A 164 -24.23 -14.79 -6.65
N LYS A 165 -25.26 -14.97 -7.48
CA LYS A 165 -25.80 -16.29 -7.79
C LYS A 165 -24.86 -16.97 -8.79
N LYS A 166 -23.69 -17.46 -8.33
CA LYS A 166 -22.87 -18.37 -9.14
C LYS A 166 -23.69 -19.67 -9.33
N GLY A 167 -23.95 -20.07 -10.57
CA GLY A 167 -24.58 -21.35 -10.91
C GLY A 167 -26.08 -21.36 -11.24
N ARG A 168 -26.73 -20.21 -11.51
CA ARG A 168 -28.09 -20.20 -12.11
C ARG A 168 -28.04 -19.75 -13.57
N GLU A 169 -28.79 -20.46 -14.41
CA GLU A 169 -29.12 -20.03 -15.77
C GLU A 169 -29.85 -18.68 -15.75
N ARG A 170 -29.54 -17.82 -16.72
CA ARG A 170 -30.02 -16.43 -16.73
C ARG A 170 -31.38 -16.35 -17.43
N ASP A 171 -32.39 -15.84 -16.72
CA ASP A 171 -33.76 -15.70 -17.25
C ASP A 171 -33.94 -14.57 -18.29
N ARG A 172 -32.93 -13.74 -18.58
CA ARG A 172 -33.08 -12.56 -19.46
C ARG A 172 -31.83 -12.19 -20.25
N GLU A 173 -32.03 -11.70 -21.48
CA GLU A 173 -31.01 -11.07 -22.31
C GLU A 173 -30.42 -9.81 -21.66
N SER A 174 -29.11 -9.63 -21.87
CA SER A 174 -28.35 -8.49 -21.37
C SER A 174 -28.78 -7.18 -22.04
N ARG A 175 -29.31 -6.25 -21.24
CA ARG A 175 -29.55 -4.88 -21.71
C ARG A 175 -28.23 -4.18 -22.01
N SER A 176 -28.11 -3.59 -23.20
CA SER A 176 -26.97 -2.76 -23.60
C SER A 176 -26.87 -1.52 -22.71
N ARG A 177 -25.85 -1.49 -21.86
CA ARG A 177 -25.51 -0.29 -21.07
C ARG A 177 -24.81 0.70 -21.99
N ALA A 178 -25.20 1.98 -21.91
CA ALA A 178 -24.53 3.08 -22.61
C ALA A 178 -23.02 3.02 -22.33
N LEU A 179 -22.25 2.89 -23.40
CA LEU A 179 -20.84 2.53 -23.39
C LEU A 179 -20.00 3.61 -22.72
N SER A 180 -19.34 3.27 -21.61
CA SER A 180 -18.02 3.85 -21.32
C SER A 180 -17.17 3.72 -22.58
N LYS A 181 -16.37 4.74 -22.96
CA LYS A 181 -15.39 4.61 -24.06
C LYS A 181 -14.71 3.24 -23.96
N ARG A 182 -14.74 2.47 -25.04
CA ARG A 182 -14.05 1.17 -25.11
C ARG A 182 -12.55 1.43 -24.92
N GLY A 183 -11.92 0.71 -24.00
CA GLY A 183 -10.49 0.84 -23.70
C GLY A 183 -10.17 0.66 -22.21
N ARG A 184 -8.95 0.22 -21.92
CA ARG A 184 -8.38 0.21 -20.56
C ARG A 184 -8.06 1.67 -20.14
N GLY A 185 -8.07 1.95 -18.84
CA GLY A 185 -7.87 3.32 -18.33
C GLY A 185 -6.42 3.80 -18.48
N THR A 186 -6.19 5.11 -18.54
CA THR A 186 -4.83 5.66 -18.58
C THR A 186 -4.55 6.57 -17.38
N TYR A 187 -3.27 6.81 -17.10
CA TYR A 187 -2.86 7.78 -16.09
C TYR A 187 -3.42 9.18 -16.39
N GLU A 188 -3.51 9.60 -17.65
CA GLU A 188 -4.08 10.89 -18.05
C GLU A 188 -5.58 10.99 -17.80
N GLU A 189 -6.31 9.89 -18.01
CA GLU A 189 -7.75 9.75 -17.76
C GLU A 189 -8.10 9.48 -16.29
N ASP A 190 -7.14 9.69 -15.37
CA ASP A 190 -7.30 9.46 -13.93
C ASP A 190 -7.65 8.01 -13.58
N LYS A 191 -7.20 7.07 -14.41
CA LYS A 191 -7.30 5.63 -14.21
C LYS A 191 -5.92 4.96 -14.37
N PRO A 192 -4.95 5.24 -13.47
CA PRO A 192 -3.63 4.62 -13.55
C PRO A 192 -3.72 3.08 -13.44
N PRO A 193 -2.87 2.35 -14.18
CA PRO A 193 -2.67 0.93 -13.98
C PRO A 193 -1.95 0.65 -12.66
N VAL A 194 -2.29 -0.47 -12.05
CA VAL A 194 -1.64 -1.02 -10.87
C VAL A 194 -1.37 -2.50 -11.15
N PHE A 195 -0.11 -2.88 -11.13
CA PHE A 195 0.31 -4.26 -11.32
C PHE A 195 0.26 -5.01 -10.00
N THR A 196 -0.25 -6.23 -10.05
CA THR A 196 -0.07 -7.25 -9.02
C THR A 196 0.90 -8.28 -9.51
N LEU A 197 1.92 -8.59 -8.70
CA LEU A 197 2.84 -9.68 -8.98
C LEU A 197 2.81 -10.66 -7.82
N VAL A 198 2.86 -11.95 -8.14
CA VAL A 198 2.95 -13.04 -7.16
C VAL A 198 4.05 -13.99 -7.60
N ASP A 199 5.11 -14.06 -6.81
CA ASP A 199 6.11 -15.13 -6.96
C ASP A 199 5.58 -16.38 -6.25
N ARG A 200 5.32 -17.44 -7.01
CA ARG A 200 4.78 -18.70 -6.49
C ARG A 200 5.82 -19.47 -5.67
N GLY A 201 7.11 -19.31 -5.97
CA GLY A 201 8.20 -19.97 -5.23
C GLY A 201 8.36 -19.41 -3.82
N THR A 202 8.32 -18.08 -3.67
CA THR A 202 8.48 -17.42 -2.35
C THR A 202 7.16 -17.05 -1.68
N SER A 203 6.03 -17.17 -2.39
CA SER A 203 4.72 -16.64 -1.97
C SER A 203 4.72 -15.13 -1.68
N GLN A 204 5.72 -14.40 -2.19
CA GLN A 204 5.77 -12.94 -2.13
C GLN A 204 4.74 -12.32 -3.07
N ARG A 205 4.21 -11.17 -2.67
CA ARG A 205 3.14 -10.48 -3.40
C ARG A 205 3.39 -8.99 -3.41
N TYR A 206 3.24 -8.39 -4.58
CA TYR A 206 3.55 -7.00 -4.82
C TYR A 206 2.35 -6.27 -5.41
N VAL A 207 2.22 -4.98 -5.08
CA VAL A 207 1.22 -4.08 -5.70
C VAL A 207 1.89 -2.78 -6.08
N ILE A 208 2.02 -2.54 -7.37
CA ILE A 208 2.90 -1.50 -7.91
C ILE A 208 2.10 -0.59 -8.84
N PRO A 209 1.85 0.67 -8.45
CA PRO A 209 1.22 1.63 -9.36
C PRO A 209 2.21 2.05 -10.44
N ALA A 210 1.74 2.12 -11.68
CA ALA A 210 2.54 2.53 -12.83
C ALA A 210 1.90 3.72 -13.56
N LYS A 211 2.69 4.39 -14.41
CA LYS A 211 2.19 5.47 -15.28
C LYS A 211 1.59 4.94 -16.59
N SER A 212 2.09 3.81 -17.06
CA SER A 212 1.63 3.11 -18.26
C SER A 212 1.60 1.61 -17.99
N ALA A 213 0.88 0.89 -18.86
CA ALA A 213 0.88 -0.56 -18.91
C ALA A 213 1.39 -0.97 -20.30
N ASP A 214 2.66 -0.67 -20.52
CA ASP A 214 3.40 -0.97 -21.75
C ASP A 214 4.46 -2.05 -21.48
N GLU A 215 5.05 -2.56 -22.56
CA GLU A 215 6.09 -3.57 -22.51
C GLU A 215 7.28 -3.17 -21.62
N ALA A 216 7.76 -1.92 -21.74
CA ALA A 216 8.88 -1.43 -20.95
C ALA A 216 8.61 -1.50 -19.43
N THR A 217 7.37 -1.18 -19.03
CA THR A 217 6.94 -1.32 -17.64
C THR A 217 6.89 -2.77 -17.21
N VAL A 218 6.34 -3.67 -18.04
CA VAL A 218 6.27 -5.10 -17.73
C VAL A 218 7.67 -5.69 -17.55
N ARG A 219 8.58 -5.42 -18.49
CA ARG A 219 9.98 -5.87 -18.43
C ARG A 219 10.67 -5.37 -17.16
N LEU A 220 10.54 -4.08 -16.83
CA LEU A 220 11.12 -3.52 -15.61
C LEU A 220 10.63 -4.21 -14.33
N LEU A 221 9.36 -4.66 -14.31
CA LEU A 221 8.79 -5.35 -13.15
C LEU A 221 9.28 -6.79 -13.00
N LEU A 222 9.72 -7.41 -14.10
CA LEU A 222 10.20 -8.79 -14.15
C LEU A 222 11.74 -8.90 -14.21
N ASP A 223 12.44 -7.79 -14.41
CA ASP A 223 13.89 -7.72 -14.65
C ASP A 223 14.73 -8.41 -13.57
N ASN A 224 14.42 -8.17 -12.29
CA ASN A 224 15.18 -8.74 -11.18
C ASN A 224 14.65 -10.14 -10.77
N HIS A 225 15.11 -11.16 -11.49
CA HIS A 225 14.79 -12.56 -11.24
C HIS A 225 16.05 -13.45 -11.22
N GLU A 226 16.02 -14.54 -10.45
CA GLU A 226 17.19 -15.40 -10.22
C GLU A 226 17.46 -16.40 -11.35
N LYS A 227 16.43 -16.79 -12.10
CA LYS A 227 16.54 -17.77 -13.19
C LYS A 227 17.01 -17.09 -14.48
N GLU A 228 17.65 -17.84 -15.37
CA GLU A 228 17.96 -17.32 -16.72
C GLU A 228 16.70 -17.22 -17.60
N SER A 229 15.74 -18.12 -17.40
CA SER A 229 14.42 -18.08 -18.04
C SER A 229 13.32 -18.16 -16.98
N LEU A 230 12.53 -17.08 -16.87
CA LEU A 230 11.45 -16.95 -15.89
C LEU A 230 10.11 -17.38 -16.48
N THR A 231 9.45 -18.35 -15.84
CA THR A 231 8.06 -18.70 -16.16
C THR A 231 7.10 -17.62 -15.68
N VAL A 232 6.29 -17.04 -16.58
CA VAL A 232 5.37 -15.93 -16.28
C VAL A 232 3.95 -16.28 -16.72
N TYR A 233 3.03 -16.33 -15.76
CA TYR A 233 1.60 -16.50 -15.99
C TYR A 233 0.92 -15.14 -16.16
N THR A 234 0.23 -14.94 -17.28
CA THR A 234 -0.46 -13.66 -17.60
C THR A 234 -1.91 -13.89 -18.03
N ASP A 235 -2.70 -12.82 -18.05
CA ASP A 235 -3.95 -12.81 -18.82
C ASP A 235 -3.66 -12.65 -20.34
N GLY A 236 -4.72 -12.56 -21.14
CA GLY A 236 -4.62 -12.27 -22.58
C GLY A 236 -4.37 -10.80 -22.93
N PHE A 237 -3.76 -9.99 -22.04
CA PHE A 237 -3.46 -8.60 -22.35
C PHE A 237 -2.22 -8.44 -23.22
N ARG A 238 -2.36 -7.61 -24.28
CA ARG A 238 -1.35 -7.41 -25.31
C ARG A 238 -0.02 -6.83 -24.84
N ALA A 239 0.03 -6.19 -23.67
CA ALA A 239 1.31 -5.68 -23.14
C ALA A 239 2.27 -6.81 -22.74
N TYR A 240 1.75 -8.04 -22.62
CA TYR A 240 2.54 -9.23 -22.31
C TYR A 240 3.00 -10.00 -23.56
N ASP A 241 2.43 -9.71 -24.74
CA ASP A 241 2.79 -10.40 -26.01
C ASP A 241 4.29 -10.37 -26.32
N PRO A 242 5.03 -9.26 -26.10
CA PRO A 242 6.47 -9.23 -26.37
C PRO A 242 7.33 -10.14 -25.47
N LEU A 243 6.75 -10.75 -24.43
CA LEU A 243 7.45 -11.75 -23.62
C LEU A 243 7.59 -13.10 -24.34
N ASP A 244 6.75 -13.38 -25.34
CA ASP A 244 6.82 -14.62 -26.13
C ASP A 244 8.06 -14.65 -27.06
N ASP A 245 8.56 -13.46 -27.43
CA ASP A 245 9.71 -13.27 -28.33
C ASP A 245 11.06 -13.16 -27.58
N ASP A 246 11.07 -13.28 -26.24
CA ASP A 246 12.26 -13.13 -25.41
C ASP A 246 12.59 -14.44 -24.67
N GLU A 247 13.77 -15.00 -24.96
CA GLU A 247 14.26 -16.26 -24.39
C GLU A 247 14.43 -16.21 -22.86
N SER A 248 14.53 -15.01 -22.28
CA SER A 248 14.58 -14.77 -20.83
C SER A 248 13.24 -15.07 -20.14
N PHE A 249 12.17 -15.25 -20.90
CA PHE A 249 10.83 -15.51 -20.36
C PHE A 249 10.19 -16.74 -21.02
N HIS A 250 9.46 -17.50 -20.20
CA HIS A 250 8.54 -18.52 -20.67
C HIS A 250 7.12 -18.11 -20.26
N ARG A 251 6.38 -17.49 -21.18
CA ARG A 251 5.03 -16.99 -20.91
C ARG A 251 3.98 -18.09 -21.09
N GLU A 252 3.09 -18.19 -20.11
CA GLU A 252 1.87 -18.99 -20.19
C GLU A 252 0.65 -18.08 -20.02
N SER A 253 -0.13 -17.89 -21.10
CA SER A 253 -1.30 -17.00 -21.08
C SER A 253 -2.60 -17.75 -20.80
N VAL A 254 -3.46 -17.19 -19.94
CA VAL A 254 -4.83 -17.68 -19.74
C VAL A 254 -5.79 -16.90 -20.64
N ILE A 255 -6.29 -17.55 -21.68
CA ILE A 255 -7.29 -16.96 -22.57
C ILE A 255 -8.69 -17.28 -22.01
N HIS A 256 -9.37 -16.30 -21.41
CA HIS A 256 -10.73 -16.43 -20.88
C HIS A 256 -11.84 -16.54 -21.96
N GLY A 257 -11.47 -16.89 -23.21
CA GLY A 257 -12.26 -16.71 -24.42
C GLY A 257 -13.24 -17.83 -24.73
N ASP A 258 -12.82 -19.10 -24.70
CA ASP A 258 -13.60 -20.16 -25.35
C ASP A 258 -13.47 -21.52 -24.66
N GLY A 259 -14.04 -21.69 -23.46
CA GLY A 259 -14.35 -23.02 -22.88
C GLY A 259 -13.19 -24.01 -22.63
N GLU A 260 -11.97 -23.68 -23.04
CA GLU A 260 -10.76 -24.46 -22.85
C GLU A 260 -10.16 -24.08 -21.49
N TYR A 261 -10.38 -24.95 -20.52
CA TYR A 261 -9.63 -24.93 -19.27
C TYR A 261 -8.19 -25.30 -19.62
N VAL A 262 -7.30 -24.31 -19.59
CA VAL A 262 -5.86 -24.50 -19.74
C VAL A 262 -5.36 -25.43 -18.62
N ASP A 263 -4.29 -26.18 -18.91
CA ASP A 263 -3.60 -27.11 -18.02
C ASP A 263 -3.49 -26.58 -16.58
N GLY A 264 -3.66 -27.47 -15.59
CA GLY A 264 -4.15 -27.16 -14.24
C GLY A 264 -3.40 -26.10 -13.42
N ASP A 265 -2.21 -25.69 -13.86
CA ASP A 265 -1.32 -24.73 -13.19
C ASP A 265 -1.26 -23.34 -13.86
N ALA A 266 -1.76 -23.15 -15.08
CA ALA A 266 -1.73 -21.88 -15.81
C ALA A 266 -2.89 -20.97 -15.37
N HIS A 267 -2.66 -20.14 -14.33
CA HIS A 267 -3.67 -19.21 -13.80
C HIS A 267 -3.08 -17.94 -13.15
N VAL A 268 -3.84 -16.84 -13.18
CA VAL A 268 -3.52 -15.58 -12.46
C VAL A 268 -4.43 -15.32 -11.25
N ASN A 269 -5.12 -16.37 -10.76
CA ASN A 269 -6.09 -16.29 -9.66
C ASN A 269 -5.54 -15.63 -8.39
N THR A 270 -4.24 -15.81 -8.12
CA THR A 270 -3.61 -15.25 -6.92
C THR A 270 -3.45 -13.74 -7.05
N CYS A 271 -3.10 -13.26 -8.24
CA CYS A 271 -3.07 -11.85 -8.60
C CYS A 271 -4.47 -11.22 -8.54
N GLU A 272 -5.48 -11.83 -9.16
CA GLU A 272 -6.86 -11.32 -9.13
C GLU A 272 -7.42 -11.15 -7.71
N SER A 273 -7.15 -12.16 -6.87
CA SER A 273 -7.49 -12.15 -5.45
C SER A 273 -6.77 -11.00 -4.71
N HIS A 274 -5.48 -10.80 -5.01
CA HIS A 274 -4.70 -9.71 -4.43
C HIS A 274 -5.18 -8.32 -4.88
N ALA A 275 -5.49 -8.15 -6.16
CA ALA A 275 -6.07 -6.94 -6.72
C ALA A 275 -7.42 -6.60 -6.06
N SER A 276 -8.25 -7.62 -5.79
CA SER A 276 -9.53 -7.46 -5.08
C SER A 276 -9.33 -6.95 -3.64
N LEU A 277 -8.31 -7.44 -2.93
CA LEU A 277 -7.94 -6.94 -1.60
C LEU A 277 -7.41 -5.50 -1.66
N ALA A 278 -6.60 -5.15 -2.66
CA ALA A 278 -6.10 -3.79 -2.85
C ALA A 278 -7.23 -2.79 -3.15
N ARG A 279 -8.22 -3.16 -3.97
CA ARG A 279 -9.42 -2.34 -4.21
C ARG A 279 -10.22 -2.11 -2.92
N ARG A 280 -10.39 -3.16 -2.11
CA ARG A 280 -11.06 -3.06 -0.80
C ARG A 280 -10.28 -2.18 0.18
N TRP A 281 -8.95 -2.26 0.16
CA TRP A 281 -8.08 -1.38 0.92
C TRP A 281 -8.29 0.10 0.56
N LEU A 282 -8.34 0.43 -0.73
CA LEU A 282 -8.49 1.82 -1.19
C LEU A 282 -9.89 2.41 -0.95
N SER A 283 -10.92 1.56 -0.85
CA SER A 283 -12.33 1.98 -0.79
C SER A 283 -12.67 3.00 0.31
N PRO A 284 -12.23 2.85 1.58
CA PRO A 284 -12.55 3.81 2.64
C PRO A 284 -11.88 5.18 2.46
N HIS A 285 -10.76 5.24 1.73
CA HIS A 285 -9.94 6.44 1.58
C HIS A 285 -10.41 7.38 0.45
N ARG A 286 -11.67 7.21 -0.01
CA ARG A 286 -12.37 7.92 -1.10
C ARG A 286 -11.61 9.09 -1.73
N GLY A 287 -11.27 8.97 -3.01
CA GLY A 287 -10.69 10.07 -3.80
C GLY A 287 -9.19 10.25 -3.61
N VAL A 288 -8.46 9.13 -3.43
CA VAL A 288 -7.00 9.08 -3.48
C VAL A 288 -6.52 9.67 -4.81
N SER A 289 -5.57 10.61 -4.74
CA SER A 289 -4.94 11.15 -5.94
C SER A 289 -3.98 10.15 -6.55
N LYS A 290 -3.88 10.10 -7.89
CA LYS A 290 -2.89 9.25 -8.58
C LYS A 290 -1.45 9.53 -8.13
N ASP A 291 -1.13 10.79 -7.79
CA ASP A 291 0.19 11.18 -7.25
C ASP A 291 0.44 10.66 -5.83
N LYS A 292 -0.63 10.28 -5.14
CA LYS A 292 -0.60 9.79 -3.76
C LYS A 292 -0.91 8.30 -3.67
N LEU A 293 -1.18 7.63 -4.80
CA LEU A 293 -1.56 6.22 -4.82
C LEU A 293 -0.49 5.33 -4.19
N THR A 294 0.78 5.60 -4.48
CA THR A 294 1.93 4.91 -3.85
C THR A 294 1.91 5.00 -2.32
N ALA A 295 1.53 6.16 -1.76
CA ALA A 295 1.46 6.36 -0.32
C ALA A 295 0.32 5.55 0.34
N TYR A 296 -0.65 5.04 -0.42
CA TYR A 296 -1.67 4.12 0.07
C TYR A 296 -1.31 2.66 -0.20
N LEU A 297 -0.64 2.36 -1.31
CA LEU A 297 -0.28 0.99 -1.68
C LEU A 297 0.93 0.44 -0.89
N ARG A 298 1.89 1.29 -0.51
CA ARG A 298 3.01 0.86 0.36
C ARG A 298 2.51 0.35 1.73
N PRO A 299 1.63 1.08 2.46
CA PRO A 299 1.00 0.55 3.66
C PRO A 299 0.20 -0.74 3.44
N PHE A 300 -0.45 -0.91 2.29
CA PHE A 300 -1.14 -2.16 1.95
C PHE A 300 -0.19 -3.35 1.86
N GLN A 301 1.00 -3.18 1.29
CA GLN A 301 2.00 -4.24 1.25
C GLN A 301 2.49 -4.59 2.67
N LEU A 302 2.79 -3.59 3.51
CA LEU A 302 3.13 -3.83 4.92
C LEU A 302 2.00 -4.53 5.67
N ARG A 303 0.73 -4.18 5.38
CA ARG A 303 -0.44 -4.74 6.04
C ARG A 303 -0.44 -6.26 6.06
N ARG A 304 -0.04 -6.92 4.96
CA ARG A 304 0.02 -8.39 4.90
C ARG A 304 0.97 -8.98 5.95
N ARG A 305 2.12 -8.32 6.17
CA ARG A 305 3.15 -8.73 7.14
C ARG A 305 2.69 -8.56 8.58
N ILE A 306 1.76 -7.64 8.86
CA ILE A 306 1.32 -7.34 10.23
C ILE A 306 -0.06 -7.90 10.60
N LEU A 307 -0.92 -8.18 9.62
CA LEU A 307 -2.34 -8.50 9.86
C LEU A 307 -2.54 -9.71 10.80
N ARG A 308 -1.73 -10.75 10.59
CA ARG A 308 -1.79 -12.00 11.35
C ARG A 308 -0.94 -11.99 12.62
N LYS A 309 -0.14 -10.95 12.86
CA LYS A 309 0.71 -10.85 14.05
C LYS A 309 -0.11 -10.49 15.30
N PRO A 310 0.29 -10.92 16.51
CA PRO A 310 -0.25 -10.41 17.76
C PRO A 310 -0.19 -8.87 17.82
N GLY A 311 -1.13 -8.23 18.52
CA GLY A 311 -1.26 -6.77 18.57
C GLY A 311 0.05 -6.04 18.89
N ARG A 312 0.75 -6.49 19.93
CA ARG A 312 2.05 -5.95 20.36
C ARG A 312 3.14 -6.09 19.29
N GLU A 313 3.24 -7.26 18.66
CA GLU A 313 4.24 -7.50 17.61
C GLU A 313 3.93 -6.73 16.32
N ALA A 314 2.66 -6.55 15.99
CA ALA A 314 2.24 -5.68 14.90
C ALA A 314 2.66 -4.21 15.17
N LEU A 315 2.44 -3.69 16.38
CA LEU A 315 2.89 -2.35 16.76
C LEU A 315 4.40 -2.20 16.70
N LYS A 316 5.16 -3.17 17.24
CA LYS A 316 6.62 -3.14 17.14
C LYS A 316 7.09 -3.09 15.69
N GLN A 317 6.46 -3.86 14.79
CA GLN A 317 6.78 -3.80 13.37
C GLN A 317 6.45 -2.43 12.77
N ILE A 318 5.28 -1.85 13.08
CA ILE A 318 4.91 -0.51 12.61
C ILE A 318 5.93 0.54 13.05
N ILE A 319 6.40 0.47 14.30
CA ILE A 319 7.41 1.40 14.82
C ILE A 319 8.74 1.20 14.09
N ARG A 320 9.20 -0.05 13.89
CA ARG A 320 10.44 -0.33 13.14
C ARG A 320 10.42 0.28 11.74
N GLU A 321 9.30 0.15 11.04
CA GLU A 321 9.16 0.68 9.68
C GLU A 321 8.97 2.21 9.66
N ALA A 322 8.82 2.85 10.82
CA ALA A 322 8.66 4.30 11.00
C ALA A 322 9.95 5.01 11.48
N LEU A 323 10.97 4.24 11.90
CA LEU A 323 12.26 4.74 12.39
C LEU A 323 13.22 5.01 11.24
#